data_AF-A0A2S4YAG7-F1
#
_entry.id   AF-A0A2S4YAG7-F1
#
_cell.length_a   1.000
_cell.length_b   1.000
_cell.length_c   1.000
_cell.angle_alpha   90.00
_cell.angle_beta   90.00
_cell.angle_gamma   90.00
#
_symmetry.space_group_name_H-M   'P 1'
#
loop_
_entity.id
_entity.type
_entity.pdbx_description
1 polymer ?
#
loop_
_entity_poly.entity_id
_entity_poly.type
_entity_poly.pdbx_seq_one_letter_code
_entity_poly.pdbx_strand_id
1 'polypeptide(L)'
;MFFWARAGGSHAYSRGNVPGERLDAEWVRSWWEQADGALTKLTQSFLPMHGFPPGHNAVILATDDSHQATDALVDLTPIPSDLTTLYWVISEASLPDVDSGYFIHSPATAAEHFREYGPAPIDGESIALVFASDGGGRLFAIGDSGRVWKSTTAAWFDDFDVAASSLQEFLEQLGRRIANQP
;
A
#
# COMPACT_ATOMS: atom_id res chain seq x y z
N MET A 1 -41.13 32.56 -3.60
CA MET A 1 -42.15 32.32 -2.55
C MET A 1 -42.21 30.81 -2.31
N PHE A 2 -42.01 30.26 -1.12
CA PHE A 2 -41.89 30.86 0.23
C PHE A 2 -40.66 30.34 1.01
N PHE A 3 -40.51 30.80 2.26
CA PHE A 3 -39.49 30.45 3.24
C PHE A 3 -40.15 29.79 4.49
N TRP A 4 -39.45 29.10 5.39
CA TRP A 4 -37.99 28.87 5.47
C TRP A 4 -37.64 27.35 5.44
N ALA A 5 -37.03 26.62 6.39
CA ALA A 5 -36.51 26.90 7.74
C ALA A 5 -35.25 26.06 8.05
N ARG A 6 -34.52 26.38 9.12
CA ARG A 6 -33.19 25.84 9.43
C ARG A 6 -33.11 25.17 10.82
N ALA A 7 -32.75 23.88 10.82
CA ALA A 7 -32.09 23.18 11.92
C ALA A 7 -31.17 22.11 11.27
N GLY A 8 -30.03 21.71 11.83
CA GLY A 8 -29.51 22.02 13.16
C GLY A 8 -28.96 20.72 13.79
N GLY A 9 -27.87 20.21 13.25
CA GLY A 9 -27.33 18.90 13.64
C GLY A 9 -25.96 18.64 13.06
N SER A 10 -24.91 19.09 13.75
CA SER A 10 -23.55 18.62 13.48
C SER A 10 -23.46 17.15 13.92
N HIS A 11 -23.19 16.25 12.99
CA HIS A 11 -22.74 14.90 13.28
C HIS A 11 -21.49 14.63 12.45
N ALA A 12 -20.34 14.58 13.11
CA ALA A 12 -19.13 14.02 12.53
C ALA A 12 -19.36 12.51 12.37
N TYR A 13 -19.61 12.05 11.14
CA TYR A 13 -19.69 10.63 10.85
C TYR A 13 -18.27 10.08 10.77
N SER A 14 -17.71 9.70 11.92
CA SER A 14 -16.53 8.83 11.98
C SER A 14 -16.93 7.49 11.37
N ARG A 15 -16.73 7.34 10.05
CA ARG A 15 -17.01 6.13 9.30
C ARG A 15 -16.04 5.04 9.76
N GLY A 16 -16.48 4.26 10.74
CA GLY A 16 -15.77 3.05 11.13
C GLY A 16 -15.69 2.13 9.92
N ASN A 17 -14.48 1.66 9.59
CA ASN A 17 -14.21 0.82 8.43
C ASN A 17 -15.15 -0.40 8.44
N VAL A 18 -15.96 -0.56 7.39
CA VAL A 18 -16.86 -1.71 7.22
C VAL A 18 -16.08 -2.80 6.49
N PRO A 19 -15.92 -4.02 7.05
CA PRO A 19 -15.23 -5.11 6.36
C PRO A 19 -15.89 -5.39 5.00
N GLY A 20 -15.15 -5.14 3.91
CA GLY A 20 -15.64 -5.25 2.54
C GLY A 20 -16.04 -3.94 1.85
N GLU A 21 -15.87 -2.77 2.49
CA GLU A 21 -15.84 -1.49 1.77
C GLU A 21 -14.57 -1.42 0.90
N ARG A 22 -14.73 -1.08 -0.39
CA ARG A 22 -13.64 -1.04 -1.38
C ARG A 22 -12.68 0.11 -1.09
N LEU A 23 -11.40 -0.07 -1.46
CA LEU A 23 -10.42 0.99 -1.39
C LEU A 23 -10.81 2.13 -2.34
N ASP A 24 -10.83 3.35 -1.82
CA ASP A 24 -11.21 4.57 -2.54
C ASP A 24 -9.96 5.35 -3.01
N ALA A 25 -9.99 5.85 -4.25
CA ALA A 25 -8.88 6.58 -4.84
C ALA A 25 -8.62 7.93 -4.15
N GLU A 26 -9.67 8.63 -3.71
CA GLU A 26 -9.53 9.89 -2.95
C GLU A 26 -8.95 9.63 -1.55
N TRP A 27 -9.28 8.49 -0.93
CA TRP A 27 -8.64 8.03 0.29
C TRP A 27 -7.15 7.72 0.09
N VAL A 28 -6.78 6.98 -0.97
CA VAL A 28 -5.37 6.67 -1.29
C VAL A 28 -4.58 7.95 -1.59
N ARG A 29 -5.20 8.92 -2.27
CA ARG A 29 -4.59 10.24 -2.51
C ARG A 29 -4.38 11.01 -1.20
N SER A 30 -5.39 11.02 -0.33
CA SER A 30 -5.31 11.64 1.00
C SER A 30 -4.24 10.96 1.88
N TRP A 31 -4.04 9.65 1.73
CA TRP A 31 -2.98 8.90 2.38
C TRP A 31 -1.58 9.29 1.85
N TRP A 32 -1.44 9.42 0.52
CA TRP A 32 -0.21 9.87 -0.12
C TRP A 32 0.24 11.26 0.37
N GLU A 33 -0.68 12.23 0.41
CA GLU A 33 -0.37 13.60 0.89
C GLU A 33 0.11 13.61 2.37
N GLN A 34 -0.45 12.73 3.21
CA GLN A 34 0.00 12.57 4.60
C GLN A 34 1.34 11.84 4.70
N ALA A 35 1.59 10.85 3.85
CA ALA A 35 2.85 10.12 3.81
C ALA A 35 4.00 11.01 3.34
N ASP A 36 3.85 11.73 2.23
CA ASP A 36 4.85 12.67 1.70
C ASP A 36 5.19 13.79 2.71
N GLY A 37 4.17 14.39 3.33
CA GLY A 37 4.33 15.39 4.38
C GLY A 37 4.95 14.86 5.69
N ALA A 38 5.03 13.54 5.87
CA ALA A 38 5.75 12.89 6.98
C ALA A 38 7.16 12.46 6.57
N LEU A 39 7.36 11.91 5.37
CA LEU A 39 8.68 11.59 4.80
C LEU A 39 9.55 12.84 4.63
N THR A 40 8.94 13.99 4.31
CA THR A 40 9.60 15.29 4.31
C THR A 40 10.18 15.65 5.67
N LYS A 41 9.50 15.31 6.78
CA LYS A 41 9.99 15.57 8.15
C LYS A 41 11.11 14.60 8.51
N LEU A 42 10.91 13.30 8.26
CA LEU A 42 11.92 12.27 8.43
C LEU A 42 13.22 12.65 7.72
N THR A 43 13.14 13.02 6.44
CA THR A 43 14.31 13.42 5.64
C THR A 43 15.04 14.63 6.23
N GLN A 44 14.35 15.51 6.97
CA GLN A 44 14.92 16.68 7.64
C GLN A 44 15.50 16.36 9.03
N SER A 45 14.92 15.42 9.79
CA SER A 45 15.45 14.99 11.10
C SER A 45 16.60 14.00 10.98
N PHE A 46 16.65 13.22 9.89
CA PHE A 46 17.52 12.05 9.76
C PHE A 46 19.02 12.34 9.90
N LEU A 47 19.56 13.27 9.10
CA LEU A 47 20.99 13.59 9.14
C LEU A 47 21.43 14.17 10.51
N PRO A 48 20.70 15.11 11.13
CA PRO A 48 20.94 15.54 12.51
C PRO A 48 20.90 14.42 13.56
N MET A 49 20.08 13.38 13.36
CA MET A 49 19.87 12.31 14.35
C MET A 49 20.84 11.13 14.19
N HIS A 50 21.11 10.71 12.95
CA HIS A 50 21.88 9.51 12.64
C HIS A 50 23.32 9.81 12.18
N GLY A 51 23.62 11.05 11.79
CA GLY A 51 24.97 11.47 11.36
C GLY A 51 25.36 11.07 9.93
N PHE A 52 24.45 10.42 9.19
CA PHE A 52 24.56 10.12 7.75
C PHE A 52 23.27 10.53 7.03
N PRO A 53 23.29 10.81 5.72
CA PRO A 53 22.08 11.18 4.98
C PRO A 53 21.12 9.99 4.85
N PRO A 54 19.80 10.22 4.76
CA PRO A 54 18.84 9.16 4.49
C PRO A 54 19.02 8.59 3.07
N GLY A 55 18.49 7.38 2.87
CA GLY A 55 18.23 6.83 1.55
C GLY A 55 17.11 7.55 0.81
N HIS A 56 16.77 7.05 -0.38
CA HIS A 56 15.70 7.62 -1.18
C HIS A 56 14.33 7.14 -0.69
N ASN A 57 13.71 7.92 0.18
CA ASN A 57 12.35 7.71 0.66
C ASN A 57 11.36 8.48 -0.21
N ALA A 58 10.47 7.76 -0.89
CA ALA A 58 9.43 8.33 -1.76
C ALA A 58 8.22 7.39 -1.83
N VAL A 59 7.03 8.00 -1.96
CA VAL A 59 5.84 7.33 -2.48
C VAL A 59 5.52 8.01 -3.82
N ILE A 60 5.63 7.27 -4.91
CA ILE A 60 5.57 7.82 -6.27
C ILE A 60 4.13 7.73 -6.77
N LEU A 61 3.58 8.84 -7.28
CA LEU A 61 2.25 8.84 -7.88
C LEU A 61 2.21 8.00 -9.17
N ALA A 62 1.03 7.51 -9.52
CA ALA A 62 0.81 6.80 -10.78
C ALA A 62 0.97 7.74 -11.99
N THR A 63 1.46 7.18 -13.09
CA THR A 63 1.63 7.82 -14.40
C THR A 63 0.92 7.01 -15.49
N ASP A 64 0.74 7.58 -16.68
CA ASP A 64 0.18 6.87 -17.85
C ASP A 64 0.90 5.54 -18.15
N ASP A 65 2.23 5.49 -17.96
CA ASP A 65 3.03 4.27 -18.09
C ASP A 65 2.74 3.25 -16.97
N SER A 66 2.46 3.74 -15.75
CA SER A 66 2.08 2.91 -14.60
C SER A 66 0.67 2.32 -14.77
N HIS A 67 -0.26 3.11 -15.33
CA HIS A 67 -1.60 2.65 -15.69
C HIS A 67 -1.53 1.56 -16.76
N GLN A 68 -0.76 1.76 -17.84
CA GLN A 68 -0.52 0.72 -18.85
C GLN A 68 0.12 -0.55 -18.27
N ALA A 69 1.09 -0.42 -17.36
CA ALA A 69 1.69 -1.57 -16.68
C ALA A 69 0.70 -2.30 -15.77
N THR A 70 -0.28 -1.58 -15.21
CA THR A 70 -1.36 -2.14 -14.37
C THR A 70 -2.42 -2.84 -15.22
N ASP A 71 -2.82 -2.28 -16.37
CA ASP A 71 -3.68 -2.97 -17.34
C ASP A 71 -3.02 -4.29 -17.79
N ALA A 72 -1.72 -4.25 -18.13
CA ALA A 72 -0.95 -5.43 -18.51
C ALA A 72 -0.73 -6.45 -17.36
N LEU A 73 -0.94 -6.05 -16.11
CA LEU A 73 -0.98 -6.93 -14.94
C LEU A 73 -2.38 -7.57 -14.77
N VAL A 74 -3.46 -6.81 -14.99
CA VAL A 74 -4.85 -7.30 -14.98
C VAL A 74 -5.08 -8.33 -16.12
N ASP A 75 -4.56 -8.06 -17.32
CA ASP A 75 -4.60 -8.99 -18.47
C ASP A 75 -3.77 -10.27 -18.21
N LEU A 76 -2.71 -10.17 -17.41
CA LEU A 76 -1.88 -11.31 -17.01
C LEU A 76 -2.56 -12.17 -15.94
N THR A 77 -3.25 -11.55 -14.99
CA THR A 77 -3.77 -12.26 -13.81
C THR A 77 -4.91 -11.52 -13.10
N PRO A 78 -5.95 -12.21 -12.58
CA PRO A 78 -7.01 -11.57 -11.79
C PRO A 78 -6.48 -10.99 -10.47
N ILE A 79 -6.22 -9.69 -10.43
CA ILE A 79 -5.84 -8.97 -9.20
C ILE A 79 -7.07 -8.43 -8.45
N PRO A 80 -7.02 -8.30 -7.11
CA PRO A 80 -8.05 -7.62 -6.35
C PRO A 80 -8.20 -6.16 -6.79
N SER A 81 -9.43 -5.69 -6.98
CA SER A 81 -9.70 -4.32 -7.44
C SER A 81 -9.09 -3.23 -6.55
N ASP A 82 -8.90 -3.53 -5.26
CA ASP A 82 -8.29 -2.59 -4.31
C ASP A 82 -6.79 -2.37 -4.62
N LEU A 83 -6.08 -3.39 -5.14
CA LEU A 83 -4.72 -3.22 -5.66
C LEU A 83 -4.72 -2.41 -6.96
N THR A 84 -5.72 -2.61 -7.84
CA THR A 84 -5.91 -1.75 -9.02
C THR A 84 -6.13 -0.29 -8.62
N THR A 85 -6.97 -0.01 -7.60
CA THR A 85 -7.16 1.35 -7.07
C THR A 85 -5.86 1.93 -6.53
N LEU A 86 -5.06 1.15 -5.79
CA LEU A 86 -3.76 1.60 -5.30
C LEU A 86 -2.86 2.00 -6.49
N TYR A 87 -2.67 1.10 -7.45
CA TYR A 87 -1.83 1.33 -8.63
C TYR A 87 -2.33 2.43 -9.58
N TRP A 88 -3.62 2.79 -9.51
CA TRP A 88 -4.16 3.93 -10.24
C TRP A 88 -3.80 5.30 -9.63
N VAL A 89 -3.35 5.34 -8.37
CA VAL A 89 -3.00 6.57 -7.64
C VAL A 89 -1.51 6.63 -7.28
N ILE A 90 -0.90 5.49 -6.92
CA ILE A 90 0.50 5.33 -6.50
C ILE A 90 1.13 4.24 -7.36
N SER A 91 2.20 4.56 -8.08
CA SER A 91 2.92 3.57 -8.89
C SER A 91 3.76 2.64 -8.01
N GLU A 92 4.57 3.20 -7.12
CA GLU A 92 5.45 2.43 -6.23
C GLU A 92 5.82 3.23 -4.97
N ALA A 93 6.47 2.58 -4.02
CA ALA A 93 7.05 3.23 -2.85
C ALA A 93 8.40 2.61 -2.50
N SER A 94 9.39 3.46 -2.23
CA SER A 94 10.70 3.09 -1.69
C SER A 94 10.83 3.79 -0.36
N LEU A 95 10.84 3.05 0.75
CA LEU A 95 10.88 3.61 2.12
C LEU A 95 12.00 2.92 2.94
N PRO A 96 13.27 2.98 2.51
CA PRO A 96 14.38 2.25 3.13
C PRO A 96 14.62 2.60 4.60
N ASP A 97 14.34 3.85 5.00
CA ASP A 97 14.63 4.35 6.35
C ASP A 97 13.43 4.27 7.32
N VAL A 98 12.35 3.59 6.94
CA VAL A 98 11.16 3.39 7.78
C VAL A 98 11.22 2.01 8.45
N ASP A 99 11.47 1.98 9.77
CA ASP A 99 11.69 0.81 10.64
C ASP A 99 12.82 -0.15 10.19
N SER A 100 12.58 -0.90 9.12
CA SER A 100 13.50 -1.92 8.55
C SER A 100 13.37 -1.99 7.02
N GLY A 101 12.94 -0.88 6.41
CA GLY A 101 12.64 -0.77 4.99
C GLY A 101 11.25 -1.30 4.63
N TYR A 102 10.47 -0.52 3.87
CA TYR A 102 9.25 -0.97 3.20
C TYR A 102 9.28 -0.58 1.73
N PHE A 103 8.81 -1.48 0.87
CA PHE A 103 8.82 -1.29 -0.58
C PHE A 103 7.48 -1.74 -1.16
N ILE A 104 6.77 -0.87 -1.87
CA ILE A 104 5.63 -1.24 -2.72
C ILE A 104 6.19 -1.32 -4.14
N HIS A 105 6.12 -2.49 -4.76
CA HIS A 105 6.69 -2.76 -6.08
C HIS A 105 5.82 -2.13 -7.17
N SER A 106 6.44 -1.63 -8.24
CA SER A 106 5.70 -1.14 -9.41
C SER A 106 4.79 -2.22 -10.02
N PRO A 107 3.73 -1.87 -10.77
CA PRO A 107 2.87 -2.84 -11.44
C PRO A 107 3.65 -3.70 -12.44
N ALA A 108 4.65 -3.12 -13.10
CA ALA A 108 5.56 -3.83 -14.01
C ALA A 108 6.38 -4.88 -13.25
N THR A 109 6.99 -4.51 -12.12
CA THR A 109 7.77 -5.40 -11.25
C THR A 109 6.91 -6.52 -10.67
N ALA A 110 5.68 -6.22 -10.22
CA ALA A 110 4.73 -7.23 -9.76
C ALA A 110 4.36 -8.21 -10.89
N ALA A 111 4.16 -7.72 -12.13
CA ALA A 111 3.90 -8.56 -13.30
C ALA A 111 5.12 -9.36 -13.77
N GLU A 112 6.35 -8.86 -13.57
CA GLU A 112 7.59 -9.60 -13.82
C GLU A 112 7.75 -10.74 -12.81
N HIS A 113 7.65 -10.44 -11.51
CA HIS A 113 7.68 -11.45 -10.45
C HIS A 113 6.59 -12.53 -10.63
N PHE A 114 5.36 -12.15 -11.00
CA PHE A 114 4.29 -13.13 -11.26
C PHE A 114 4.58 -14.02 -12.48
N ARG A 115 5.30 -13.53 -13.50
CA ARG A 115 5.75 -14.36 -14.64
C ARG A 115 6.89 -15.30 -14.28
N GLU A 116 7.77 -14.91 -13.34
CA GLU A 116 8.91 -15.72 -12.93
C GLU A 116 8.54 -16.79 -11.89
N TYR A 117 7.77 -16.43 -10.86
CA TYR A 117 7.47 -17.28 -9.70
C TYR A 117 6.01 -17.76 -9.62
N GLY A 118 5.09 -17.16 -10.38
CA GLY A 118 3.65 -17.42 -10.26
C GLY A 118 3.00 -16.71 -9.06
N PRO A 119 1.80 -17.14 -8.62
CA PRO A 119 1.20 -16.66 -7.38
C PRO A 119 1.99 -17.10 -6.14
N ALA A 120 1.82 -16.39 -5.03
CA ALA A 120 2.28 -16.85 -3.72
C ALA A 120 1.43 -18.07 -3.26
N PRO A 121 2.04 -19.14 -2.72
CA PRO A 121 1.33 -20.37 -2.34
C PRO A 121 0.63 -20.22 -0.98
N ILE A 122 -0.45 -19.45 -0.93
CA ILE A 122 -1.16 -19.11 0.32
C ILE A 122 -2.42 -19.98 0.48
N ASP A 123 -2.44 -20.79 1.55
CA ASP A 123 -3.56 -21.67 1.87
C ASP A 123 -4.88 -20.90 2.07
N GLY A 124 -5.84 -21.15 1.19
CA GLY A 124 -7.19 -20.59 1.26
C GLY A 124 -7.44 -19.34 0.40
N GLU A 125 -6.43 -18.81 -0.30
CA GLU A 125 -6.63 -17.92 -1.45
C GLU A 125 -6.54 -18.77 -2.73
N SER A 126 -7.41 -18.53 -3.72
CA SER A 126 -7.27 -19.16 -5.04
C SER A 126 -6.19 -18.51 -5.89
N ILE A 127 -5.91 -17.23 -5.62
CA ILE A 127 -4.76 -16.50 -6.15
C ILE A 127 -4.27 -15.44 -5.16
N ALA A 128 -2.96 -15.29 -5.07
CA ALA A 128 -2.32 -14.23 -4.30
C ALA A 128 -1.12 -13.64 -5.06
N LEU A 129 -1.10 -12.32 -5.20
CA LEU A 129 -0.05 -11.57 -5.90
C LEU A 129 0.87 -10.87 -4.90
N VAL A 130 2.18 -11.12 -4.99
CA VAL A 130 3.19 -10.32 -4.30
C VAL A 130 3.27 -8.92 -4.93
N PHE A 131 3.10 -7.90 -4.12
CA PHE A 131 3.06 -6.49 -4.55
C PHE A 131 4.02 -5.58 -3.75
N ALA A 132 4.67 -6.12 -2.71
CA ALA A 132 5.50 -5.36 -1.79
C ALA A 132 6.52 -6.27 -1.06
N SER A 133 7.50 -5.66 -0.39
CA SER A 133 8.47 -6.34 0.47
C SER A 133 8.97 -5.45 1.63
N ASP A 134 9.62 -6.03 2.63
CA ASP A 134 10.44 -5.29 3.60
C ASP A 134 11.95 -5.36 3.27
N GLY A 135 12.76 -4.53 3.93
CA GLY A 135 14.23 -4.55 3.77
C GLY A 135 14.93 -5.77 4.39
N GLY A 136 14.19 -6.63 5.09
CA GLY A 136 14.62 -7.98 5.46
C GLY A 136 14.41 -9.01 4.34
N GLY A 137 13.83 -8.61 3.20
CA GLY A 137 13.51 -9.47 2.07
C GLY A 137 12.20 -10.27 2.21
N ARG A 138 11.41 -10.05 3.27
CA ARG A 138 10.10 -10.68 3.39
C ARG A 138 9.12 -10.03 2.41
N LEU A 139 8.29 -10.85 1.79
CA LEU A 139 7.34 -10.45 0.77
C LEU A 139 5.97 -10.17 1.39
N PHE A 140 5.22 -9.25 0.78
CA PHE A 140 3.81 -9.02 1.07
C PHE A 140 2.98 -9.36 -0.16
N ALA A 141 1.95 -10.19 0.03
CA ALA A 141 1.03 -10.61 -1.02
C ALA A 141 -0.41 -10.20 -0.68
N ILE A 142 -1.19 -9.86 -1.70
CA ILE A 142 -2.64 -9.65 -1.55
C ILE A 142 -3.38 -10.81 -2.22
N GLY A 143 -4.28 -11.44 -1.47
CA GLY A 143 -5.12 -12.55 -1.95
C GLY A 143 -6.45 -12.08 -2.55
N ASP A 144 -7.17 -12.98 -3.22
CA ASP A 144 -8.51 -12.70 -3.77
C ASP A 144 -9.54 -12.27 -2.70
N SER A 145 -9.32 -12.64 -1.43
CA SER A 145 -10.10 -12.15 -0.28
C SER A 145 -9.86 -10.67 0.06
N GLY A 146 -8.88 -10.01 -0.58
CA GLY A 146 -8.44 -8.65 -0.29
C GLY A 146 -7.53 -8.51 0.94
N ARG A 147 -7.25 -9.61 1.66
CA ARG A 147 -6.32 -9.65 2.80
C ARG A 147 -4.88 -9.47 2.34
N VAL A 148 -4.08 -8.78 3.14
CA VAL A 148 -2.63 -8.68 2.94
C VAL A 148 -1.92 -9.66 3.86
N TRP A 149 -1.11 -10.51 3.25
CA TRP A 149 -0.30 -11.56 3.85
C TRP A 149 1.18 -11.16 3.83
N LYS A 150 2.00 -11.74 4.71
CA LYS A 150 3.45 -11.54 4.75
C LYS A 150 4.18 -12.86 4.91
N SER A 151 5.24 -13.10 4.12
CA SER A 151 6.07 -14.30 4.25
C SER A 151 6.82 -14.30 5.59
N THR A 152 6.88 -15.47 6.22
CA THR A 152 7.60 -15.70 7.49
C THR A 152 9.12 -15.53 7.33
N THR A 153 9.64 -15.78 6.14
CA THR A 153 11.07 -15.70 5.76
C THR A 153 11.26 -14.83 4.51
N ALA A 154 12.52 -14.63 4.08
CA ALA A 154 12.87 -13.97 2.83
C ALA A 154 12.84 -14.93 1.62
N ALA A 155 11.74 -15.66 1.44
CA ALA A 155 11.55 -16.63 0.36
C ALA A 155 10.12 -16.56 -0.22
N TRP A 156 9.97 -16.90 -1.50
CA TRP A 156 8.69 -16.83 -2.21
C TRP A 156 7.73 -17.99 -1.87
N PHE A 157 8.28 -19.16 -1.53
CA PHE A 157 7.53 -20.41 -1.38
C PHE A 157 7.46 -20.93 0.07
N ASP A 158 7.84 -20.10 1.05
CA ASP A 158 7.70 -20.38 2.49
C ASP A 158 6.35 -19.87 3.03
N ASP A 159 5.99 -20.25 4.26
CA ASP A 159 4.71 -19.93 4.90
C ASP A 159 4.42 -18.42 4.99
N PHE A 160 3.14 -18.04 4.87
CA PHE A 160 2.64 -16.66 4.98
C PHE A 160 1.67 -16.47 6.16
N ASP A 161 1.89 -15.43 6.96
CA ASP A 161 0.99 -14.97 8.02
C ASP A 161 0.10 -13.82 7.54
N VAL A 162 -1.09 -13.63 8.13
CA VAL A 162 -1.95 -12.45 7.85
C VAL A 162 -1.31 -11.20 8.47
N ALA A 163 -1.00 -10.20 7.65
CA ALA A 163 -0.39 -8.93 8.06
C ALA A 163 -1.40 -7.79 8.21
N ALA A 164 -2.46 -7.79 7.40
CA ALA A 164 -3.59 -6.87 7.51
C ALA A 164 -4.88 -7.48 6.94
N SER A 165 -6.03 -7.09 7.48
CA SER A 165 -7.35 -7.55 7.02
C SER A 165 -7.77 -6.97 5.66
N SER A 166 -7.18 -5.86 5.25
CA SER A 166 -7.34 -5.28 3.90
C SER A 166 -6.11 -4.46 3.48
N LEU A 167 -6.03 -4.13 2.19
CA LEU A 167 -5.01 -3.22 1.67
C LEU A 167 -5.08 -1.81 2.28
N GLN A 168 -6.29 -1.31 2.61
CA GLN A 168 -6.45 -0.05 3.35
C GLN A 168 -5.80 -0.14 4.72
N GLU A 169 -6.03 -1.22 5.46
CA GLU A 169 -5.43 -1.39 6.79
C GLU A 169 -3.90 -1.52 6.72
N PHE A 170 -3.36 -2.21 5.71
CA PHE A 170 -1.92 -2.26 5.44
C PHE A 170 -1.34 -0.85 5.23
N LEU A 171 -1.98 -0.03 4.40
CA LEU A 171 -1.59 1.36 4.17
C LEU A 171 -1.73 2.21 5.44
N GLU A 172 -2.80 2.06 6.23
CA GLU A 172 -2.94 2.74 7.52
C GLU A 172 -1.82 2.38 8.50
N GLN A 173 -1.46 1.09 8.60
CA GLN A 173 -0.33 0.67 9.43
C GLN A 173 1.00 1.28 8.93
N LEU A 174 1.24 1.29 7.61
CA LEU A 174 2.44 1.87 7.01
C LEU A 174 2.51 3.40 7.22
N GLY A 175 1.42 4.12 7.02
CA GLY A 175 1.33 5.56 7.28
C GLY A 175 1.62 5.91 8.75
N ARG A 176 1.16 5.07 9.69
CA ARG A 176 1.50 5.20 11.12
C ARG A 176 2.99 4.93 11.38
N ARG A 177 3.62 3.96 10.71
CA ARG A 177 5.08 3.72 10.82
C ARG A 177 5.87 4.92 10.32
N ILE A 178 5.51 5.47 9.14
CA ILE A 178 6.12 6.68 8.58
C ILE A 178 5.98 7.87 9.56
N ALA A 179 4.76 8.12 10.05
CA ALA A 179 4.47 9.25 10.93
C ALA A 179 5.06 9.14 12.35
N ASN A 180 5.50 7.95 12.76
CA ASN A 180 6.14 7.68 14.03
C ASN A 180 7.68 7.64 13.95
N GLN A 181 8.30 7.82 12.77
CA GLN A 181 9.75 7.98 12.68
C GLN A 181 10.17 9.32 13.33
N PRO A 182 11.36 9.40 13.95
CA PRO A 182 11.72 10.46 14.90
C PRO A 182 12.28 11.76 14.27
#